data_AF-A0A7W0CUP8-F1
#
_entry.id   AF-A0A7W0CUP8-F1
#
_cell.length_a   1.000
_cell.length_b   1.000
_cell.length_c   1.000
_cell.angle_alpha   90.00
_cell.angle_beta   90.00
_cell.angle_gamma   90.00
#
_symmetry.space_group_name_H-M   'P 1'
#
loop_
_entity.id
_entity.type
_entity.pdbx_description
1 polymer ?
#
loop_
_entity_poly.entity_id
_entity_poly.type
_entity_poly.pdbx_seq_one_letter_code
_entity_poly.pdbx_strand_id
1 'polypeptide(L)'
;MSGIYLSPATIGAIGRGVKDLDPELLNGFAAVLGVPIDVLESLTDIPCGARRQPLSEEITDTASLIWDVRHLAAEHVRSLSQLANRMNGS
;
A
#
# COMPACT_ATOMS: atom_id res chain seq x y z
N MET A 1 -6.78 5.78 -21.49
CA MET A 1 -6.28 4.49 -20.97
C MET A 1 -4.87 4.27 -21.49
N SER A 2 -3.84 4.76 -20.80
CA SER A 2 -2.49 4.19 -20.96
C SER A 2 -2.41 3.04 -19.97
N GLY A 3 -2.49 1.81 -20.48
CA GLY A 3 -2.23 0.63 -19.66
C GLY A 3 -0.73 0.50 -19.44
N ILE A 4 -0.28 0.48 -18.19
CA ILE A 4 1.12 0.19 -17.89
C ILE A 4 1.32 -1.31 -18.02
N TYR A 5 2.19 -1.71 -18.94
CA TYR A 5 2.56 -3.11 -19.11
C TYR A 5 3.81 -3.40 -18.27
N LEU A 6 3.62 -4.00 -17.10
CA LEU A 6 4.72 -4.41 -16.22
C LEU A 6 4.96 -5.91 -16.31
N SER A 7 6.24 -6.30 -16.36
CA SER A 7 6.59 -7.71 -16.21
C SER A 7 6.36 -8.17 -14.76
N PRO A 8 6.07 -9.46 -14.50
CA PRO A 8 5.97 -9.99 -13.15
C PRO A 8 7.22 -9.73 -12.30
N ALA A 9 8.40 -9.73 -12.92
CA ALA A 9 9.66 -9.42 -12.25
C ALA A 9 9.72 -7.96 -11.78
N THR A 10 9.20 -7.03 -12.59
CA THR A 10 9.12 -5.60 -12.24
C THR A 10 8.16 -5.38 -11.07
N ILE A 11 7.00 -6.05 -11.08
CA ILE A 11 6.04 -6.01 -9.95
C ILE A 11 6.72 -6.52 -8.67
N GLY A 12 7.42 -7.64 -8.75
CA GLY A 12 8.16 -8.19 -7.61
C GLY A 12 9.30 -7.29 -7.12
N ALA A 13 9.99 -6.58 -8.01
CA ALA A 13 11.03 -5.63 -7.63
C ALA A 13 10.47 -4.41 -6.89
N ILE A 14 9.31 -3.90 -7.32
CA ILE A 14 8.59 -2.82 -6.63
C ILE A 14 8.12 -3.29 -5.25
N GLY A 15 7.50 -4.47 -5.16
CA GLY A 15 7.03 -5.02 -3.88
C GLY A 15 8.15 -5.29 -2.86
N ARG A 16 9.39 -5.51 -3.32
CA ARG A 16 10.58 -5.67 -2.46
C ARG A 16 11.33 -4.35 -2.18
N GLY A 17 10.86 -3.22 -2.71
CA GLY A 17 11.56 -1.93 -2.59
C GLY A 17 12.88 -1.85 -3.36
N VAL A 18 13.11 -2.74 -4.33
CA VAL A 18 14.30 -2.74 -5.20
C VAL A 18 14.14 -1.74 -6.35
N LYS A 19 12.90 -1.47 -6.76
CA LYS A 19 12.56 -0.44 -7.73
C LYS A 19 11.57 0.53 -7.10
N ASP A 20 11.84 1.82 -7.27
CA ASP A 20 10.96 2.87 -6.77
C ASP A 20 9.60 2.84 -7.48
N LEU A 21 8.58 3.19 -6.70
CA LEU A 21 7.22 3.40 -7.17
C LEU A 21 7.07 4.88 -7.53
N ASP A 22 6.62 5.17 -8.74
CA ASP A 22 6.34 6.53 -9.22
C ASP A 22 4.83 6.74 -9.42
N PRO A 23 4.35 7.98 -9.64
CA PRO A 23 2.92 8.26 -9.80
C PRO A 23 2.28 7.53 -10.98
N GLU A 24 3.01 7.34 -12.08
CA GLU A 24 2.49 6.63 -13.25
C GLU A 24 2.24 5.17 -12.87
N LEU A 25 3.25 4.51 -12.31
CA LEU A 25 3.16 3.13 -11.81
C LEU A 25 2.05 2.96 -10.77
N LEU A 26 1.88 3.91 -9.85
CA LEU A 26 0.83 3.90 -8.84
C LEU A 26 -0.57 3.90 -9.48
N ASN A 27 -0.79 4.72 -10.51
CA ASN A 27 -2.03 4.75 -11.28
C ASN A 27 -2.28 3.43 -12.03
N GLY A 28 -1.21 2.81 -12.55
CA GLY A 28 -1.29 1.47 -13.14
C GLY A 28 -1.73 0.41 -12.12
N PHE A 29 -1.19 0.45 -10.90
CA PHE A 29 -1.58 -0.47 -9.83
C PHE A 29 -3.03 -0.27 -9.37
N ALA A 30 -3.50 0.98 -9.26
CA ALA A 30 -4.90 1.27 -8.94
C ALA A 30 -5.85 0.59 -9.93
N ALA A 31 -5.55 0.69 -11.23
CA ALA A 31 -6.35 0.08 -12.29
C ALA A 31 -6.33 -1.46 -12.23
N VAL A 32 -5.17 -2.08 -11.96
CA VAL A 32 -5.02 -3.55 -11.91
C VAL A 32 -5.66 -4.15 -10.65
N LEU A 33 -5.49 -3.50 -9.50
CA LEU A 33 -5.98 -3.99 -8.22
C LEU A 33 -7.46 -3.64 -7.99
N GLY A 34 -8.03 -2.73 -8.80
CA GLY A 34 -9.38 -2.20 -8.59
C GLY A 34 -9.49 -1.35 -7.32
N VAL A 35 -8.37 -0.80 -6.85
CA VAL A 35 -8.29 0.02 -5.64
C VAL A 35 -8.28 1.49 -6.05
N PRO A 36 -9.07 2.35 -5.40
CA PRO A 36 -9.03 3.79 -5.65
C PRO A 36 -7.62 4.37 -5.52
N ILE A 37 -7.24 5.26 -6.45
CA ILE A 37 -5.88 5.83 -6.50
C ILE A 37 -5.55 6.63 -5.24
N ASP A 38 -6.52 7.34 -4.66
CA ASP A 38 -6.39 8.09 -3.41
C ASP A 38 -6.02 7.21 -2.20
N VAL A 39 -6.55 5.98 -2.15
CA VAL A 39 -6.14 4.99 -1.15
C VAL A 39 -4.66 4.62 -1.34
N LEU A 40 -4.23 4.36 -2.58
CA LEU A 40 -2.83 4.05 -2.85
C LEU A 40 -1.91 5.25 -2.63
N GLU A 41 -2.34 6.47 -2.93
CA GLU A 41 -1.61 7.70 -2.59
C GLU A 41 -1.43 7.83 -1.07
N SER A 42 -2.46 7.53 -0.27
CA SER A 42 -2.38 7.60 1.20
C SER A 42 -1.44 6.57 1.80
N LEU A 43 -1.39 5.38 1.21
CA LEU A 43 -0.46 4.35 1.63
C LEU A 43 0.96 4.73 1.25
N THR A 44 1.16 5.30 0.07
CA THR A 44 2.51 5.48 -0.51
C THR A 44 3.14 6.84 -0.32
N ASP A 45 2.36 7.84 0.13
CA ASP A 45 2.71 9.26 0.11
C ASP A 45 3.11 9.81 -1.27
N ILE A 46 2.77 9.11 -2.35
CA ILE A 46 3.03 9.53 -3.73
C ILE A 46 1.80 10.29 -4.24
N PRO A 47 1.87 11.60 -4.52
CA PRO A 47 0.75 12.35 -5.06
C PRO A 47 0.55 12.03 -6.55
N CYS A 48 -0.67 11.68 -6.95
CA CYS A 48 -1.03 11.29 -8.31
C CYS A 48 -2.09 12.22 -8.95
N GLY A 49 -2.35 13.38 -8.35
CA GLY A 49 -3.17 14.45 -8.94
C GLY A 49 -4.67 14.22 -8.93
N ALA A 50 -5.15 13.14 -8.30
CA ALA A 50 -6.58 12.96 -8.07
C ALA A 50 -7.08 13.97 -7.03
N ARG A 51 -8.28 14.53 -7.25
CA ARG A 51 -8.90 15.46 -6.29
C ARG A 51 -9.25 14.69 -5.02
N ARG A 52 -8.36 14.75 -4.03
CA ARG A 52 -8.46 14.07 -2.74
C ARG A 52 -9.72 14.52 -2.02
N GLN A 53 -10.70 13.63 -1.83
CA GLN A 53 -11.60 13.78 -0.70
C GLN A 53 -10.78 13.50 0.57
N PRO A 54 -10.91 14.29 1.64
CA PRO A 54 -10.19 14.01 2.88
C PRO A 54 -10.59 12.61 3.36
N LEU A 55 -9.61 11.72 3.51
CA LEU A 55 -9.81 10.45 4.19
C LEU A 55 -10.12 10.75 5.68
N SER A 56 -10.90 9.89 6.33
CA SER A 56 -11.09 10.02 7.77
C SER A 56 -9.76 9.75 8.50
N GLU A 57 -9.64 10.30 9.71
CA GLU A 57 -8.47 10.08 10.58
C GLU A 57 -8.23 8.58 10.81
N GLU A 58 -9.29 7.81 11.08
CA GLU A 58 -9.23 6.35 11.23
C GLU A 58 -8.65 5.63 10.00
N ILE A 59 -9.02 6.05 8.78
CA ILE A 59 -8.50 5.45 7.55
C ILE A 59 -7.02 5.80 7.37
N THR A 60 -6.63 7.03 7.71
CA THR A 60 -5.24 7.50 7.61
C THR A 60 -4.33 6.76 8.60
N ASP A 61 -4.78 6.59 9.84
CA ASP A 61 -4.06 5.85 10.87
C ASP A 61 -3.90 4.36 10.48
N THR A 62 -4.97 3.76 9.95
CA THR A 62 -4.94 2.37 9.47
C THR A 62 -3.97 2.21 8.28
N ALA A 63 -3.99 3.16 7.34
CA ALA A 63 -3.07 3.16 6.20
C ALA A 63 -1.61 3.27 6.63
N SER A 64 -1.30 4.16 7.58
CA SER A 64 0.03 4.30 8.16
C SER A 64 0.50 3.00 8.83
N LEU A 65 -0.38 2.34 9.60
CA LEU A 65 -0.07 1.07 10.24
C LEU A 65 0.23 -0.04 9.21
N ILE A 66 -0.58 -0.15 8.16
CA ILE A 66 -0.36 -1.11 7.06
C ILE A 66 0.98 -0.83 6.37
N TRP A 67 1.30 0.45 6.17
CA TRP A 67 2.54 0.87 5.54
C TRP A 67 3.78 0.51 6.37
N ASP A 68 3.73 0.69 7.68
CA ASP A 68 4.82 0.33 8.58
C ASP A 68 5.08 -1.18 8.58
N VAL A 69 4.01 -1.98 8.56
CA VAL A 69 4.08 -3.45 8.56
C VAL A 69 4.66 -4.02 7.26
N ARG A 70 4.56 -3.31 6.13
CA ARG A 70 4.97 -3.85 4.81
C ARG A 70 6.45 -4.23 4.71
N HIS A 71 7.32 -3.59 5.51
CA HIS A 71 8.76 -3.85 5.51
C HIS A 71 9.15 -5.07 6.35
N LEU A 72 8.20 -5.63 7.11
CA LEU A 72 8.43 -6.77 7.96
C LEU A 72 8.41 -8.07 7.16
N ALA A 73 9.34 -8.97 7.48
CA ALA A 73 9.27 -10.35 6.99
C ALA A 73 7.96 -11.02 7.45
N ALA A 74 7.41 -11.94 6.65
CA ALA A 74 6.12 -12.58 6.91
C ALA A 74 6.00 -13.30 8.26
N GLU A 75 7.12 -13.72 8.83
CA GLU A 75 7.22 -14.25 10.20
C GLU A 75 6.99 -13.19 11.30
N HIS A 76 7.51 -11.98 11.10
CA HIS A 76 7.30 -10.85 12.01
C HIS A 76 5.86 -10.34 11.95
N VAL A 77 5.27 -10.29 10.74
CA VAL A 77 3.84 -9.94 10.56
C VAL A 77 2.94 -10.91 11.31
N ARG A 78 3.17 -12.22 11.17
CA ARG A 78 2.39 -13.25 11.90
C ARG A 78 2.50 -13.10 13.42
N SER A 79 3.70 -12.81 13.91
CA SER A 79 3.94 -12.63 15.35
C SER A 79 3.23 -11.37 15.88
N LEU A 80 3.25 -10.28 15.11
CA LEU A 80 2.55 -9.04 15.43
C LEU A 80 1.03 -9.23 15.48
N SER A 81 0.44 -9.92 14.51
CA SER A 81 -1.00 -10.23 14.50
C SER A 81 -1.42 -11.09 15.70
N GLN A 82 -0.60 -12.05 16.11
CA GLN A 82 -0.86 -12.86 17.30
C GLN A 82 -0.79 -12.07 18.61
N LEU A 83 0.05 -11.02 18.66
CA LEU A 83 0.13 -10.13 19.81
C LEU A 83 -1.11 -9.22 19.88
N ALA A 84 -1.49 -8.61 18.76
CA ALA A 84 -2.68 -7.76 18.68
C ALA A 84 -3.96 -8.51 19.08
N ASN A 85 -4.13 -9.75 18.61
CA ASN A 85 -5.27 -10.59 18.99
C ASN A 85 -5.29 -10.93 20.50
N ARG A 86 -4.13 -11.05 21.15
CA ARG A 86 -4.05 -11.25 22.60
C ARG A 86 -4.43 -9.99 23.37
N MET A 87 -4.08 -8.82 22.85
CA MET A 87 -4.44 -7.53 23.46
C MET A 87 -5.92 -7.18 23.29
N ASN A 88 -6.56 -7.58 22.18
CA ASN A 88 -7.99 -7.38 21.94
C ASN A 88 -8.89 -8.43 22.62
N GLY A 89 -8.32 -9.51 23.16
CA GLY A 89 -9.04 -10.61 23.80
C GLY A 89 -8.93 -10.64 25.33
N SER A 90 -8.45 -9.56 25.98
CA SER A 90 -8.27 -9.49 27.43
C SER A 90 -9.06 -8.35 28.08
#